data_AF-A0A9E3BXH5-F1
#
_entry.id   AF-A0A9E3BXH5-F1
#
_cell.length_a   1.000
_cell.length_b   1.000
_cell.length_c   1.000
_cell.angle_alpha   90.00
_cell.angle_beta   90.00
_cell.angle_gamma   90.00
#
_symmetry.space_group_name_H-M   'P 1'
#
loop_
_entity.id
_entity.type
_entity.pdbx_description
1 polymer ?
#
loop_
_entity_poly.entity_id
_entity_poly.type
_entity_poly.pdbx_seq_one_letter_code
_entity_poly.pdbx_strand_id
1 'polypeptide(L)'
;MSDYTEQNLLKLMFRATAFAPPATYVALFTSDPSETGSGTEVTGGAYARQRVFNDGTTQPYWSAPETEAGGGHQVRNVQVITFPDATADWGNVGWIGVFDAATGGNMLFGGALTAAKTIQTGDVFRFKADDLKVQLR
;
A
#
# COMPACT_ATOMS: atom_id res chain seq x y z
N MET A 1 -6.97 3.46 7.89
CA MET A 1 -6.47 4.66 7.18
C MET A 1 -5.34 5.21 8.03
N SER A 2 -4.45 6.07 7.53
CA SER A 2 -3.44 6.70 8.42
C SER A 2 -3.96 8.01 9.03
N ASP A 3 -3.40 8.40 10.18
CA ASP A 3 -3.64 9.71 10.80
C ASP A 3 -3.34 10.86 9.82
N TYR A 4 -2.31 10.68 8.99
CA TYR A 4 -1.91 11.64 7.97
C TYR A 4 -3.01 11.84 6.92
N THR A 5 -3.59 10.75 6.41
CA THR A 5 -4.65 10.82 5.39
C THR A 5 -5.92 11.43 5.96
N GLU A 6 -6.31 11.02 7.17
CA GLU A 6 -7.50 11.54 7.85
C GLU A 6 -7.46 13.05 7.99
N GLN A 7 -6.35 13.57 8.52
CA GLN A 7 -6.16 15.00 8.69
C GLN A 7 -6.20 15.76 7.36
N ASN A 8 -5.58 15.21 6.30
CA ASN A 8 -5.57 15.86 4.99
C ASN A 8 -6.92 15.80 4.29
N LEU A 9 -7.69 14.71 4.43
CA LEU A 9 -9.06 14.63 3.93
C LEU A 9 -9.98 15.64 4.63
N LEU A 10 -9.87 15.79 5.95
CA LEU A 10 -10.63 16.81 6.68
C LEU A 10 -10.26 18.23 6.25
N LYS A 11 -8.98 18.50 6.06
CA LYS A 11 -8.49 19.80 5.54
C LYS A 11 -8.97 20.06 4.11
N LEU A 12 -8.98 19.04 3.26
CA LEU A 12 -9.50 19.13 1.89
C LEU A 12 -10.98 19.48 1.89
N MET A 13 -11.79 18.75 2.65
CA MET A 13 -13.25 18.87 2.63
C MET A 13 -13.78 20.12 3.35
N PHE A 14 -13.16 20.50 4.47
CA PHE A 14 -13.73 21.50 5.38
C PHE A 14 -12.87 22.75 5.55
N ARG A 15 -11.67 22.79 4.96
CA ARG A 15 -10.73 23.92 5.09
C ARG A 15 -10.20 24.41 3.75
N ALA A 16 -10.73 23.89 2.63
CA ALA A 16 -10.28 24.22 1.27
C ALA A 16 -8.75 24.15 1.09
N THR A 17 -8.08 23.28 1.85
CA THR A 17 -6.64 23.10 1.76
C THR A 17 -6.37 21.94 0.83
N ALA A 18 -5.63 22.18 -0.25
CA ALA A 18 -5.37 21.16 -1.25
C ALA A 18 -4.59 19.98 -0.66
N PHE A 19 -5.08 18.77 -0.92
CA PHE A 19 -4.35 17.52 -0.76
C PHE A 19 -4.18 16.92 -2.17
N ALA A 20 -3.05 17.24 -2.82
CA ALA A 20 -2.80 16.80 -4.18
C ALA A 20 -2.65 15.26 -4.20
N PRO A 21 -3.30 14.55 -5.14
CA PRO A 21 -3.18 13.09 -5.23
C PRO A 21 -1.71 12.69 -5.42
N PRO A 22 -1.10 11.97 -4.46
CA PRO A 22 0.28 11.55 -4.60
C PRO A 22 0.39 10.31 -5.48
N ALA A 23 1.57 10.07 -6.07
CA ALA A 23 1.91 8.75 -6.55
C ALA A 23 1.86 7.76 -5.37
N THR A 24 1.29 6.58 -5.57
CA THR A 24 1.13 5.60 -4.48
C THR A 24 2.06 4.40 -4.64
N TYR A 25 2.59 3.93 -3.51
CA TYR A 25 3.59 2.86 -3.44
C TYR A 25 3.22 1.83 -2.38
N VAL A 26 3.15 0.56 -2.74
CA VAL A 26 2.85 -0.54 -1.82
C VAL A 26 4.15 -1.03 -1.16
N ALA A 27 4.15 -1.01 0.16
CA ALA A 27 5.23 -1.42 1.04
C ALA A 27 4.83 -2.68 1.84
N LEU A 28 5.82 -3.49 2.20
CA LEU A 28 5.69 -4.71 3.00
C LEU A 28 6.32 -4.52 4.38
N PHE A 29 5.66 -5.06 5.41
CA PHE A 29 6.06 -4.89 6.80
C PHE A 29 6.12 -6.22 7.56
N THR A 30 7.13 -6.34 8.43
CA THR A 30 7.32 -7.47 9.35
C THR A 30 6.77 -7.21 10.75
N SER A 31 6.33 -5.99 11.03
CA SER A 31 5.55 -5.62 12.22
C SER A 31 4.48 -4.59 11.86
N ASP A 32 3.45 -4.48 12.69
CA ASP A 32 2.28 -3.65 12.42
C ASP A 32 2.67 -2.17 12.18
N PRO A 33 2.35 -1.58 11.02
CA PRO A 33 2.61 -0.16 10.76
C PRO A 33 1.73 0.79 11.58
N SER A 34 0.70 0.29 12.28
CA SER A 34 -0.35 1.10 12.92
C SER A 34 -0.98 2.11 11.94
N GLU A 35 -1.48 3.22 12.44
CA GLU A 35 -1.99 4.33 11.62
C GLU A 35 -0.91 5.39 11.34
N THR A 36 0.29 5.22 11.90
CA THR A 36 1.40 6.19 11.80
C THR A 36 2.52 5.76 10.85
N GLY A 37 2.54 4.50 10.42
CA GLY A 37 3.63 3.92 9.63
C GLY A 37 4.85 3.52 10.47
N SER A 38 4.71 3.37 11.79
CA SER A 38 5.79 3.11 12.75
C SER A 38 6.37 1.69 12.73
N GLY A 39 5.78 0.79 11.94
CA GLY A 39 6.19 -0.61 11.85
C GLY A 39 7.54 -0.79 11.17
N THR A 40 8.03 -2.02 11.16
CA THR A 40 9.28 -2.41 10.51
C THR A 40 9.00 -2.74 9.06
N GLU A 41 9.26 -1.79 8.16
CA GLU A 41 9.26 -2.05 6.74
C GLU A 41 10.41 -3.01 6.37
N VAL A 42 10.18 -3.90 5.40
CA VAL A 42 11.23 -4.72 4.81
C VAL A 42 12.33 -3.81 4.24
N THR A 43 13.60 -4.20 4.43
CA THR A 43 14.75 -3.49 3.85
C THR A 43 15.81 -4.48 3.39
N GLY A 44 16.65 -4.09 2.42
CA GLY A 44 17.68 -4.95 1.87
C GLY A 44 17.14 -6.05 0.94
N GLY A 45 17.99 -7.00 0.54
CA GLY A 45 17.58 -8.16 -0.27
C GLY A 45 16.88 -7.83 -1.59
N ALA A 46 17.27 -6.73 -2.25
CA ALA A 46 16.62 -6.17 -3.46
C ALA A 46 15.17 -5.65 -3.27
N TYR A 47 14.64 -5.62 -2.03
CA TYR A 47 13.32 -5.07 -1.75
C TYR A 47 13.20 -3.61 -2.20
N ALA A 48 12.09 -3.31 -2.86
CA ALA A 48 11.65 -1.97 -3.17
C ALA A 48 10.12 -1.89 -3.10
N ARG A 49 9.58 -0.76 -2.65
CA ARG A 49 8.13 -0.50 -2.72
C ARG A 49 7.66 -0.53 -4.16
N GLN A 50 6.48 -1.08 -4.40
CA GLN A 50 5.92 -1.18 -5.75
C GLN A 50 5.03 0.01 -6.04
N ARG A 51 5.35 0.76 -7.10
CA ARG A 51 4.48 1.84 -7.57
C ARG A 51 3.18 1.25 -8.07
N VAL A 52 2.07 1.68 -7.50
CA VAL A 52 0.71 1.35 -7.94
C VAL A 52 -0.01 2.67 -8.07
N PHE A 53 -0.07 3.28 -9.25
CA PHE A 53 -0.65 4.62 -9.39
C PHE A 53 -1.22 4.83 -10.78
N ASN A 54 -2.40 5.44 -10.85
CA ASN A 54 -3.05 5.73 -12.12
C ASN A 54 -2.56 7.07 -12.70
N ASP A 55 -1.45 7.03 -13.43
CA ASP A 55 -0.96 8.14 -14.27
C ASP A 55 -1.46 8.06 -15.72
N GLY A 56 -2.32 7.09 -16.04
CA GLY A 56 -2.81 6.84 -17.39
C GLY A 56 -1.83 6.14 -18.33
N THR A 57 -0.60 5.85 -17.90
CA THR A 57 0.46 5.32 -18.79
C THR A 57 1.19 4.10 -18.23
N THR A 58 1.22 3.93 -16.91
CA THR A 58 2.06 2.94 -16.22
C THR A 58 1.20 2.01 -15.38
N GLN A 59 1.41 0.71 -15.53
CA GLN A 59 0.83 -0.33 -14.69
C GLN A 59 1.85 -0.79 -13.63
N PRO A 60 1.41 -1.31 -12.47
CA PRO A 60 0.02 -1.49 -12.03
C PRO A 60 -0.65 -0.19 -11.55
N TYR A 61 -1.99 -0.15 -11.57
CA TYR A 61 -2.78 0.96 -11.04
C TYR A 61 -4.01 0.50 -10.24
N TRP A 62 -4.61 1.43 -9.51
CA TRP A 62 -5.87 1.23 -8.79
C TRP A 62 -7.07 1.30 -9.72
N SER A 63 -8.11 0.50 -9.42
CA SER A 63 -9.40 0.55 -10.10
C SER A 63 -10.09 1.90 -9.89
N ALA A 64 -11.16 2.15 -10.65
CA ALA A 64 -12.14 3.14 -10.23
C ALA A 64 -12.73 2.78 -8.85
N PRO A 65 -13.21 3.77 -8.06
CA PRO A 65 -13.91 3.50 -6.82
C PRO A 65 -15.18 2.67 -7.04
N GLU A 66 -15.42 1.72 -6.15
CA GLU A 66 -16.58 0.83 -6.18
C GLU A 66 -17.25 0.79 -4.80
N THR A 67 -18.57 0.57 -4.79
CA THR A 67 -19.33 0.35 -3.55
C THR A 67 -19.23 -1.11 -3.14
N GLU A 68 -18.86 -1.37 -1.88
CA GLU A 68 -18.86 -2.73 -1.35
C GLU A 68 -20.29 -3.22 -1.10
N ALA A 69 -20.52 -4.53 -1.22
CA ALA A 69 -21.82 -5.15 -0.98
C ALA A 69 -22.37 -4.93 0.45
N GLY A 70 -21.51 -4.56 1.41
CA GLY A 70 -21.86 -4.24 2.80
C GLY A 70 -21.86 -2.74 3.15
N GLY A 71 -21.72 -1.86 2.16
CA GLY A 71 -21.50 -0.43 2.37
C GLY A 71 -20.02 -0.05 2.51
N GLY A 72 -19.73 1.23 2.27
CA GLY A 72 -18.36 1.74 2.13
C GLY A 72 -17.88 1.77 0.67
N HIS A 73 -16.70 2.35 0.47
CA HIS A 73 -16.11 2.54 -0.86
C HIS A 73 -14.71 1.97 -0.90
N GLN A 74 -14.35 1.35 -2.03
CA GLN A 74 -13.04 0.74 -2.19
C GLN A 74 -12.43 0.96 -3.56
N VAL A 75 -11.12 0.79 -3.63
CA VAL A 75 -10.37 0.56 -4.86
C VAL A 75 -9.57 -0.74 -4.71
N ARG A 76 -9.22 -1.37 -5.83
CA ARG A 76 -8.37 -2.56 -5.85
C ARG A 76 -7.27 -2.44 -6.89
N ASN A 77 -6.21 -3.23 -6.78
CA ASN A 77 -5.20 -3.31 -7.84
C ASN A 77 -5.77 -4.06 -9.06
N VAL A 78 -5.64 -3.47 -10.25
CA VAL A 78 -6.20 -4.08 -11.48
C VAL A 78 -5.25 -5.10 -12.10
N GLN A 79 -3.95 -4.91 -11.91
CA GLN A 79 -2.91 -5.82 -12.39
C GLN A 79 -2.14 -6.45 -11.24
N VAL A 80 -1.41 -7.52 -11.57
CA VAL A 80 -0.46 -8.15 -10.65
C VAL A 80 0.51 -7.09 -10.12
N ILE A 81 0.74 -7.08 -8.82
CA ILE A 81 1.82 -6.29 -8.20
C ILE A 81 2.93 -7.27 -7.88
N THR A 82 4.06 -7.16 -8.57
CA THR A 82 5.21 -8.06 -8.37
C THR A 82 6.33 -7.30 -7.69
N PHE A 83 6.79 -7.79 -6.55
CA PHE A 83 8.00 -7.30 -5.90
C PHE A 83 9.25 -7.91 -6.56
N PRO A 84 10.43 -7.31 -6.40
CA PRO A 84 11.68 -7.88 -6.90
C PRO A 84 11.94 -9.28 -6.35
N ASP A 85 12.75 -10.07 -7.04
CA ASP A 85 13.20 -11.36 -6.53
C ASP A 85 14.05 -11.13 -5.27
N ALA A 86 13.71 -11.83 -4.18
CA ALA A 86 14.38 -11.65 -2.91
C ALA A 86 15.83 -12.16 -2.99
N THR A 87 16.81 -11.27 -2.84
CA THR A 87 18.24 -11.64 -2.83
C THR A 87 18.79 -11.89 -1.42
N ALA A 88 17.95 -11.68 -0.41
CA ALA A 88 18.16 -12.04 0.98
C ALA A 88 16.79 -12.32 1.63
N ASP A 89 16.77 -12.93 2.82
CA ASP A 89 15.52 -13.15 3.55
C ASP A 89 14.88 -11.81 3.95
N TRP A 90 13.60 -11.63 3.62
CA TRP A 90 12.82 -10.45 4.00
C TRP A 90 12.04 -10.66 5.30
N GLY A 91 12.00 -11.90 5.81
CA GLY A 91 11.34 -12.26 7.05
C GLY A 91 9.85 -12.59 6.89
N ASN A 92 9.12 -12.59 8.01
CA ASN A 92 7.68 -12.87 8.03
C ASN A 92 6.88 -11.59 7.77
N VAL A 93 6.45 -11.40 6.53
CA VAL A 93 5.64 -10.26 6.10
C VAL A 93 4.20 -10.49 6.52
N GLY A 94 3.71 -9.67 7.44
CA GLY A 94 2.35 -9.76 7.98
C GLY A 94 1.47 -8.55 7.66
N TRP A 95 2.05 -7.43 7.22
CA TRP A 95 1.35 -6.17 7.03
C TRP A 95 1.79 -5.47 5.75
N ILE A 96 0.96 -4.52 5.31
CA ILE A 96 1.19 -3.67 4.16
C ILE A 96 0.99 -2.20 4.52
N GLY A 97 1.63 -1.33 3.76
CA GLY A 97 1.36 0.10 3.73
C GLY A 97 1.27 0.62 2.30
N VAL A 98 0.46 1.64 2.07
CA VAL A 98 0.44 2.43 0.84
C VAL A 98 1.03 3.79 1.18
N PHE A 99 2.12 4.17 0.54
CA PHE A 99 2.86 5.41 0.79
C PHE A 99 2.77 6.38 -0.39
N ASP A 100 2.99 7.66 -0.11
CA ASP A 100 3.06 8.73 -1.12
C ASP A 100 4.44 8.84 -1.83
N ALA A 101 5.42 8.01 -1.44
CA ALA A 101 6.78 8.04 -1.97
C ALA A 101 7.40 6.64 -2.08
N ALA A 102 8.36 6.49 -3.00
CA ALA A 102 9.12 5.25 -3.20
C ALA A 102 10.03 4.91 -1.99
N THR A 103 10.48 5.94 -1.27
CA THR A 103 11.29 5.83 -0.05
C THR A 103 10.88 6.96 0.91
N GLY A 104 10.79 6.68 2.21
CA GLY A 104 10.32 7.66 3.19
C GLY A 104 8.85 8.03 2.95
N GLY A 105 8.53 9.32 2.96
CA GLY A 105 7.17 9.81 2.73
C GLY A 105 6.21 9.53 3.88
N ASN A 106 4.92 9.69 3.61
CA ASN A 106 3.83 9.46 4.55
C ASN A 106 3.05 8.22 4.15
N MET A 107 2.71 7.39 5.13
CA MET A 107 1.74 6.31 4.90
C MET A 107 0.36 6.92 4.70
N LEU A 108 -0.36 6.43 3.69
CA LEU A 108 -1.73 6.83 3.37
C LEU A 108 -2.74 5.83 3.95
N PHE A 109 -2.46 4.55 3.75
CA PHE A 109 -3.25 3.42 4.24
C PHE A 109 -2.33 2.33 4.74
N GLY A 110 -2.73 1.60 5.76
CA GLY A 110 -2.03 0.43 6.28
C GLY A 110 -3.02 -0.64 6.68
N GLY A 111 -2.55 -1.88 6.79
CA GLY A 111 -3.37 -2.99 7.24
C GLY A 111 -2.61 -4.31 7.30
N ALA A 112 -3.21 -5.30 7.96
CA ALA A 112 -2.68 -6.65 7.99
C ALA A 112 -3.00 -7.41 6.69
N LEU A 113 -2.10 -8.30 6.29
CA LEU A 113 -2.41 -9.34 5.31
C LEU A 113 -3.38 -10.34 5.93
N THR A 114 -4.24 -10.95 5.11
CA THR A 114 -5.14 -12.03 5.56
C THR A 114 -4.35 -13.23 6.12
N ALA A 115 -3.17 -13.49 5.56
CA ALA A 115 -2.24 -14.48 6.06
C ALA A 115 -0.81 -13.97 5.86
N ALA A 116 -0.02 -14.00 6.93
CA ALA A 116 1.39 -13.65 6.87
C ALA A 116 2.16 -14.63 5.98
N LYS A 117 3.26 -14.15 5.39
CA LYS A 117 4.12 -14.91 4.48
C LYS A 117 5.58 -14.72 4.87
N THR A 118 6.26 -15.81 5.19
CA THR A 118 7.72 -15.83 5.25
C THR A 118 8.28 -15.76 3.84
N ILE A 119 9.14 -14.78 3.59
CA ILE A 119 9.80 -14.57 2.30
C ILE A 119 11.30 -14.77 2.48
N GLN A 120 11.82 -15.78 1.80
CA GLN A 120 13.21 -16.19 1.85
C GLN A 120 13.94 -15.83 0.56
N THR A 121 15.26 -15.91 0.58
CA THR A 121 16.09 -15.73 -0.62
C THR A 121 15.61 -16.64 -1.75
N GLY A 122 15.37 -16.06 -2.94
CA GLY A 122 14.85 -16.74 -4.12
C GLY A 122 13.32 -16.69 -4.28
N ASP A 123 12.59 -16.28 -3.24
CA ASP A 123 11.14 -16.08 -3.32
C ASP A 123 10.79 -14.79 -4.07
N VAL A 124 9.55 -14.75 -4.58
CA VAL A 124 8.98 -13.55 -5.18
C VAL A 124 7.57 -13.30 -4.65
N PHE A 125 7.42 -12.22 -3.89
CA PHE A 125 6.12 -11.80 -3.35
C PHE A 125 5.27 -11.15 -4.43
N ARG A 126 3.98 -11.52 -4.53
CA ARG A 126 3.03 -10.91 -5.47
C ARG A 126 1.64 -10.77 -4.87
N PHE A 127 0.96 -9.68 -5.20
CA PHE A 127 -0.51 -9.61 -5.14
C PHE A 127 -1.06 -9.94 -6.53
N LYS A 128 -2.02 -10.86 -6.64
CA LYS A 128 -2.72 -11.06 -7.91
C LYS A 128 -3.60 -9.85 -8.20
N ALA A 129 -4.04 -9.73 -9.46
CA ALA A 129 -5.10 -8.78 -9.77
C ALA A 129 -6.29 -8.99 -8.81
N ASP A 130 -6.86 -7.88 -8.34
CA ASP A 130 -8.02 -7.81 -7.45
C ASP A 130 -7.80 -8.26 -5.98
N ASP A 131 -6.60 -8.73 -5.61
CA ASP A 131 -6.31 -9.22 -4.25
C ASP A 131 -6.13 -8.08 -3.23
N LEU A 132 -5.46 -6.98 -3.60
CA LEU A 132 -5.18 -5.86 -2.71
C LEU A 132 -6.26 -4.80 -2.84
N LYS A 133 -7.01 -4.61 -1.75
CA LYS A 133 -8.12 -3.65 -1.64
C LYS A 133 -7.79 -2.57 -0.63
N VAL A 134 -8.08 -1.32 -0.98
CA VAL A 134 -8.02 -0.17 -0.08
C VAL A 134 -9.43 0.36 0.10
N GLN A 135 -9.85 0.50 1.36
CA GLN A 135 -11.24 0.78 1.72
C GLN A 135 -11.34 2.07 2.55
N LEU A 136 -12.39 2.85 2.29
CA LEU A 136 -12.88 3.93 3.13
C LEU A 136 -14.15 3.45 3.82
N ARG A 137 -14.16 3.51 5.15
CA ARG A 137 -15.33 3.23 6.00
C ARG A 137 -15.55 4.36 6.98
#